data_AF-A0A7C9HUG8-F1
#
_entry.id   AF-A0A7C9HUG8-F1
#
_cell.length_a   1.000
_cell.length_b   1.000
_cell.length_c   1.000
_cell.angle_alpha   90.00
_cell.angle_beta   90.00
_cell.angle_gamma   90.00
#
_symmetry.space_group_name_H-M   'P 1'
#
loop_
_entity.id
_entity.type
_entity.pdbx_description
1 polymer ?
#
loop_
_entity_poly.entity_id
_entity_poly.type
_entity_poly.pdbx_seq_one_letter_code
_entity_poly.pdbx_strand_id
1 'polypeptide(L)'
;MKQGELAVVASLSLGTVLLVGLAVGGGYLLLRDRPAQTGTAAPQPAPAGTLPVGNGVVAPVGPGSNLAALQAAQDAEKAREEAWRRADKINGLERDLATCHNEIKRLTDGLNTIDATPVDAQLRNAISDQEWASCRNSGPWLTQAARCHNGNMEPRIAAAVQAEWAARQAAQRRPLLVRLSELDAQQKSVLANLAQLGVSKAPLNVRTT
;
A
#
# COMPACT_ATOMS: atom_id res chain seq x y z
N MET A 1 -40.47 16.33 -31.18
CA MET A 1 -39.36 17.31 -31.34
C MET A 1 -38.74 17.56 -29.98
N LYS A 2 -37.43 17.28 -29.88
CA LYS A 2 -36.39 17.74 -28.94
C LYS A 2 -36.50 17.39 -27.44
N GLN A 3 -35.76 16.34 -27.11
CA GLN A 3 -35.11 16.06 -25.83
C GLN A 3 -34.10 17.15 -25.49
N GLY A 4 -33.96 17.47 -24.19
CA GLY A 4 -32.89 18.30 -23.64
C GLY A 4 -31.99 17.43 -22.75
N GLU A 5 -30.92 16.88 -23.32
CA GLU A 5 -29.78 16.33 -22.60
C GLU A 5 -28.85 17.47 -22.19
N LEU A 6 -28.52 17.55 -20.90
CA LEU A 6 -27.36 18.31 -20.42
C LEU A 6 -26.33 17.30 -19.92
N ALA A 7 -25.39 16.98 -20.82
CA ALA A 7 -24.15 16.31 -20.51
C ALA A 7 -23.26 17.26 -19.70
N VAL A 8 -22.87 16.85 -18.50
CA VAL A 8 -21.75 17.47 -17.77
C VAL A 8 -20.54 16.57 -17.92
N VAL A 9 -19.71 16.93 -18.89
CA VAL A 9 -18.34 16.44 -19.06
C VAL A 9 -17.41 17.55 -18.56
N ALA A 10 -16.63 17.27 -17.53
CA ALA A 10 -15.52 18.12 -17.08
C ALA A 10 -14.35 17.18 -16.76
N SER A 11 -13.49 16.92 -17.75
CA SER A 11 -12.16 17.55 -17.90
C SER A 11 -11.14 17.04 -16.88
N LEU A 12 -10.49 15.92 -17.20
CA LEU A 12 -9.22 15.52 -16.60
C LEU A 12 -8.12 15.72 -17.64
N SER A 13 -7.23 16.63 -17.29
CA SER A 13 -6.08 17.15 -18.03
C SER A 13 -5.12 16.05 -18.50
N LEU A 14 -4.72 16.11 -19.78
CA LEU A 14 -3.58 15.42 -20.35
C LEU A 14 -2.29 15.84 -19.62
N GLY A 15 -1.61 14.89 -19.00
CA GLY A 15 -0.23 15.00 -18.54
C GLY A 15 0.60 13.91 -19.20
N THR A 16 1.41 14.30 -20.17
CA THR A 16 2.37 13.51 -20.94
C THR A 16 3.30 12.70 -20.03
N VAL A 17 3.26 11.36 -20.12
CA VAL A 17 4.26 10.48 -19.49
C VAL A 17 5.38 10.21 -20.49
N LEU A 18 6.55 10.75 -20.18
CA LEU A 18 7.81 10.47 -20.86
C LEU A 18 8.26 9.05 -20.48
N LEU A 19 8.25 8.16 -21.48
CA LEU A 19 8.87 6.84 -21.41
C LEU A 19 10.40 7.01 -21.40
N VAL A 20 11.05 6.66 -20.29
CA VAL A 20 12.47 6.25 -20.29
C VAL A 20 12.52 4.82 -19.78
N GLY A 21 12.56 3.89 -20.74
CA GLY A 21 12.81 2.49 -20.50
C GLY A 21 14.31 2.20 -20.42
N LEU A 22 14.65 1.44 -19.37
CA LEU A 22 15.57 0.28 -19.33
C LEU A 22 16.91 0.35 -20.08
N ALA A 23 17.99 0.13 -19.33
CA ALA A 23 18.90 -1.04 -19.40
C ALA A 23 20.18 -0.64 -18.64
N VAL A 24 20.75 -1.37 -17.69
CA VAL A 24 21.62 -2.57 -17.77
C VAL A 24 22.21 -2.62 -16.35
N GLY A 25 22.09 -3.69 -15.57
CA GLY A 25 23.09 -4.75 -15.53
C GLY A 25 24.41 -4.33 -14.86
N GLY A 26 24.61 -4.81 -13.63
CA GLY A 26 25.96 -5.14 -13.11
C GLY A 26 26.76 -4.03 -12.42
N GLY A 27 27.41 -4.42 -11.32
CA GLY A 27 28.66 -3.80 -10.88
C GLY A 27 28.61 -3.05 -9.55
N TYR A 28 28.78 -3.78 -8.45
CA TYR A 28 29.38 -3.21 -7.24
C TYR A 28 30.78 -2.65 -7.60
N LEU A 29 31.00 -1.36 -7.38
CA LEU A 29 32.34 -0.79 -7.29
C LEU A 29 32.48 -0.04 -5.96
N LEU A 30 33.09 -0.75 -5.01
CA LEU A 30 33.81 -0.18 -3.87
C LEU A 30 35.03 0.57 -4.42
N LEU A 31 35.07 1.90 -4.31
CA LEU A 31 36.32 2.64 -4.45
C LEU A 31 36.80 3.10 -3.07
N ARG A 32 37.88 2.45 -2.66
CA ARG A 32 38.66 2.64 -1.46
C ARG A 32 39.93 3.38 -1.89
N ASP A 33 40.02 4.68 -1.61
CA ASP A 33 41.27 5.41 -1.80
C ASP A 33 41.99 5.61 -0.46
N ARG A 34 43.13 4.93 -0.38
CA ARG A 34 44.21 5.13 0.58
C ARG A 34 45.26 5.99 -0.11
N PRO A 35 45.80 7.04 0.52
CA PRO A 35 47.18 7.41 0.26
C PRO A 35 48.10 6.92 1.36
N ALA A 36 49.19 6.30 0.92
CA ALA A 36 50.29 5.82 1.72
C ALA A 36 51.11 6.99 2.29
N GLN A 37 51.66 6.74 3.47
CA GLN A 37 52.60 7.58 4.20
C GLN A 37 53.97 7.59 3.49
N THR A 38 54.56 8.78 3.35
CA THR A 38 56.02 8.96 3.32
C THR A 38 56.36 10.02 4.35
N GLY A 39 57.12 9.62 5.37
CA GLY A 39 57.55 10.50 6.44
C GLY A 39 58.77 11.33 6.07
N THR A 40 58.86 12.49 6.72
CA THR A 40 60.11 13.12 7.14
C THR A 40 59.84 13.82 8.46
N ALA A 41 60.59 13.41 9.49
CA ALA A 41 60.54 13.96 10.84
C ALA A 41 61.44 15.21 10.97
N ALA A 42 61.00 16.18 11.77
CA ALA A 42 61.76 16.99 12.76
C ALA A 42 61.11 18.38 12.94
N PRO A 43 61.37 19.11 14.04
CA PRO A 43 61.36 18.71 15.45
C PRO A 43 60.33 19.52 16.27
N GLN A 44 60.02 18.97 17.43
CA GLN A 44 59.13 19.47 18.47
C GLN A 44 59.70 20.71 19.20
N PRO A 45 58.84 21.67 19.58
CA PRO A 45 58.97 22.37 20.85
C PRO A 45 57.81 22.02 21.78
N ALA A 46 58.13 21.56 22.99
CA ALA A 46 57.20 21.42 24.11
C ALA A 46 57.30 22.65 25.04
N PRO A 47 56.44 22.82 26.05
CA PRO A 47 54.99 22.56 26.13
C PRO A 47 54.22 23.84 26.56
N ALA A 48 53.05 24.11 25.99
CA ALA A 48 52.07 24.98 26.65
C ALA A 48 51.08 24.06 27.38
N GLY A 49 51.05 24.15 28.71
CA GLY A 49 50.36 23.21 29.59
C GLY A 49 48.88 23.02 29.25
N THR A 50 48.53 21.80 28.86
CA THR A 50 47.16 21.32 28.79
C THR A 50 46.91 20.42 30.00
N LEU A 51 46.04 20.85 30.91
CA LEU A 51 45.51 19.95 31.93
C LEU A 51 44.43 19.07 31.28
N PRO A 52 44.53 17.74 31.36
CA PRO A 52 43.47 16.86 30.92
C PRO A 52 42.30 16.96 31.90
N VAL A 53 41.20 17.57 31.48
CA VAL A 53 39.89 17.36 32.10
C VAL A 53 39.23 16.22 31.32
N GLY A 54 38.81 15.18 32.03
CA GLY A 54 38.35 13.91 31.46
C GLY A 54 37.26 14.03 30.39
N ASN A 55 37.22 13.01 29.53
CA ASN A 55 36.28 12.75 28.43
C ASN A 55 36.48 13.49 27.09
N GLY A 56 37.73 13.63 26.64
CA GLY A 56 38.05 13.63 25.20
C GLY A 56 37.63 14.85 24.37
N VAL A 57 37.15 15.93 24.98
CA VAL A 57 36.88 17.19 24.27
C VAL A 57 38.07 18.12 24.47
N VAL A 58 38.88 18.31 23.43
CA VAL A 58 39.95 19.32 23.43
C VAL A 58 39.30 20.68 23.16
N ALA A 59 39.05 21.46 24.21
CA ALA A 59 38.63 22.85 24.08
C ALA A 59 39.88 23.75 23.91
N PRO A 60 39.94 24.62 22.89
CA PRO A 60 40.96 25.67 22.84
C PRO A 60 40.71 26.67 23.98
N VAL A 61 41.70 26.90 24.83
CA VAL A 61 41.61 27.84 25.95
C VAL A 61 42.06 29.23 25.45
N GLY A 62 41.13 29.98 24.86
CA GLY A 62 41.29 31.41 24.53
C GLY A 62 40.26 32.29 25.24
N PRO A 63 40.61 33.50 25.73
CA PRO A 63 39.67 34.36 26.43
C PRO A 63 38.65 34.96 25.44
N GLY A 64 37.40 34.48 25.47
CA GLY A 64 36.24 35.15 24.85
C GLY A 64 35.47 34.38 23.78
N SER A 65 35.97 33.27 23.24
CA SER A 65 35.35 32.56 22.09
C SER A 65 34.87 31.12 22.38
N ASN A 66 35.15 30.58 23.57
CA ASN A 66 34.98 29.15 23.83
C ASN A 66 33.53 28.77 24.18
N LEU A 67 32.76 29.66 24.82
CA LEU A 67 31.37 29.38 25.21
C LEU A 67 30.46 29.30 23.98
N ALA A 68 30.61 30.24 23.03
CA ALA A 68 29.83 30.25 21.79
C ALA A 68 30.16 29.04 20.89
N ALA A 69 31.44 28.64 20.82
CA ALA A 69 31.86 27.46 20.09
C ALA A 69 31.34 26.15 20.71
N LEU A 70 31.36 26.04 22.05
CA LEU A 70 30.76 24.91 22.77
C LEU A 70 29.25 24.84 22.59
N GLN A 71 28.57 25.99 22.61
CA GLN A 71 27.12 26.04 22.39
C GLN A 71 26.74 25.66 20.96
N ALA A 72 27.48 26.16 19.96
CA ALA A 72 27.30 25.75 18.57
C ALA A 72 27.55 24.25 18.35
N ALA A 73 28.52 23.66 19.06
CA ALA A 73 28.76 22.21 19.03
C ALA A 73 27.60 21.41 19.63
N GLN A 74 27.07 21.84 20.79
CA GLN A 74 25.88 21.22 21.41
C GLN A 74 24.64 21.35 20.53
N ASP A 75 24.42 22.52 19.91
CA ASP A 75 23.28 22.75 19.04
C ASP A 75 23.39 21.93 17.74
N ALA A 76 24.61 21.74 17.23
CA ALA A 76 24.87 20.84 16.10
C ALA A 76 24.62 19.36 16.46
N GLU A 77 24.96 18.93 17.68
CA GLU A 77 24.64 17.58 18.17
C GLU A 77 23.14 17.37 18.29
N LYS A 78 22.41 18.32 18.90
CA LYS A 78 20.94 18.28 18.99
C LYS A 78 20.28 18.21 17.62
N ALA A 79 20.73 19.02 16.67
CA ALA A 79 20.21 19.02 15.30
C ALA A 79 20.44 17.66 14.60
N ARG A 80 21.57 17.00 14.86
CA ARG A 80 21.86 15.65 14.33
C ARG A 80 20.96 14.60 14.97
N GLU A 81 20.71 14.67 16.27
CA GLU A 81 19.79 13.75 16.94
C GLU A 81 18.35 13.92 16.43
N GLU A 82 17.88 15.15 16.27
CA GLU A 82 16.56 15.45 15.72
C GLU A 82 16.42 14.93 14.28
N ALA A 83 17.46 15.13 13.46
CA ALA A 83 17.50 14.59 12.11
C ALA A 83 17.46 13.05 12.10
N TRP A 84 18.18 12.40 13.01
CA TRP A 84 18.17 10.95 13.14
C TRP A 84 16.80 10.42 13.57
N ARG A 85 16.16 11.04 14.56
CA ARG A 85 14.79 10.68 15.00
C ARG A 85 13.77 10.87 13.87
N ARG A 86 13.90 11.95 13.09
CA ARG A 86 13.03 12.19 11.92
C ARG A 86 13.23 11.10 10.87
N ALA A 87 14.48 10.75 10.55
CA ALA A 87 14.79 9.70 9.59
C ALA A 87 14.24 8.33 10.03
N ASP A 88 14.38 7.98 11.31
CA ASP A 88 13.83 6.74 11.85
C ASP A 88 12.30 6.69 11.75
N LYS A 89 11.62 7.81 12.08
CA LYS A 89 10.17 7.92 11.92
C LYS A 89 9.72 7.77 10.46
N ILE A 90 10.44 8.37 9.52
CA ILE A 90 10.17 8.20 8.07
C ILE A 90 10.33 6.72 7.71
N ASN A 91 11.43 6.08 8.07
CA ASN A 91 11.67 4.66 7.79
C ASN A 91 10.62 3.74 8.40
N GLY A 92 10.07 4.08 9.56
CA GLY A 92 8.94 3.37 10.18
C GLY A 92 7.68 3.48 9.32
N LEU A 93 7.27 4.71 9.00
CA LEU A 93 6.08 4.97 8.17
C LEU A 93 6.19 4.35 6.77
N GLU A 94 7.39 4.30 6.19
CA GLU A 94 7.62 3.66 4.90
C GLU A 94 7.45 2.13 4.96
N ARG A 95 7.88 1.49 6.04
CA ARG A 95 7.66 0.06 6.29
C ARG A 95 6.17 -0.24 6.50
N ASP A 96 5.46 0.61 7.23
CA ASP A 96 4.02 0.49 7.43
C ASP A 96 3.26 0.64 6.11
N LEU A 97 3.66 1.61 5.28
CA LEU A 97 3.11 1.82 3.95
C LEU A 97 3.33 0.59 3.05
N ALA A 98 4.54 0.04 3.02
CA ALA A 98 4.85 -1.16 2.25
C ALA A 98 4.03 -2.38 2.72
N THR A 99 3.84 -2.53 4.03
CA THR A 99 3.01 -3.60 4.61
C THR A 99 1.55 -3.45 4.18
N CYS A 100 1.01 -2.24 4.27
CA CYS A 100 -0.35 -1.92 3.82
C CYS A 100 -0.53 -2.22 2.33
N HIS A 101 0.42 -1.80 1.49
CA HIS A 101 0.41 -2.05 0.04
C HIS A 101 0.41 -3.54 -0.32
N ASN A 102 1.20 -4.35 0.38
CA ASN A 102 1.22 -5.79 0.19
C ASN A 102 -0.11 -6.44 0.59
N GLU A 103 -0.73 -5.96 1.68
CA GLU A 103 -2.03 -6.47 2.12
C GLU A 103 -3.15 -6.10 1.13
N ILE A 104 -3.18 -4.86 0.64
CA ILE A 104 -4.10 -4.39 -0.40
C ILE A 104 -3.98 -5.27 -1.64
N LYS A 105 -2.75 -5.53 -2.11
CA LYS A 105 -2.52 -6.38 -3.28
C LYS A 105 -3.06 -7.79 -3.06
N ARG A 106 -2.71 -8.42 -1.93
CA ARG A 106 -3.18 -9.78 -1.59
C ARG A 106 -4.71 -9.87 -1.56
N LEU A 107 -5.38 -8.88 -0.98
CA LEU A 107 -6.84 -8.85 -0.90
C LEU A 107 -7.48 -8.60 -2.27
N THR A 108 -6.87 -7.76 -3.09
CA THR A 108 -7.32 -7.51 -4.47
C THR A 108 -7.18 -8.77 -5.32
N ASP A 109 -6.08 -9.51 -5.20
CA ASP A 109 -5.90 -10.80 -5.87
C ASP A 109 -6.93 -11.83 -5.40
N GLY A 110 -7.28 -11.82 -4.11
CA GLY A 110 -8.37 -12.63 -3.55
C GLY A 110 -9.74 -12.28 -4.15
N LEU A 111 -10.05 -11.00 -4.29
CA LEU A 111 -11.29 -10.54 -4.95
C LEU A 111 -11.34 -10.97 -6.42
N ASN A 112 -10.24 -10.81 -7.15
CA ASN A 112 -10.16 -11.25 -8.55
C ASN A 112 -10.37 -12.76 -8.68
N THR A 113 -9.89 -13.55 -7.71
CA THR A 113 -10.11 -14.99 -7.67
C THR A 113 -11.60 -15.32 -7.47
N ILE A 114 -12.29 -14.63 -6.55
CA ILE A 114 -13.73 -14.82 -6.33
C ILE A 114 -14.52 -14.42 -7.58
N ASP A 115 -14.20 -13.28 -8.18
CA ASP A 115 -14.88 -12.78 -9.39
C ASP A 115 -14.68 -13.75 -10.58
N ALA A 116 -13.53 -14.43 -10.68
CA ALA A 116 -13.23 -15.44 -11.70
C ALA A 116 -13.80 -16.83 -11.40
N THR A 117 -14.35 -17.07 -10.20
CA THR A 117 -14.84 -18.39 -9.82
C THR A 117 -16.15 -18.71 -10.57
N PRO A 118 -16.21 -19.80 -11.35
CA PRO A 118 -17.42 -20.17 -12.06
C PRO A 118 -18.50 -20.68 -11.10
N VAL A 119 -19.76 -20.65 -11.55
CA VAL A 119 -20.89 -21.22 -10.81
C VAL A 119 -20.61 -22.69 -10.46
N ASP A 120 -20.74 -23.02 -9.18
CA ASP A 120 -20.60 -24.38 -8.69
C ASP A 120 -21.66 -25.33 -9.29
N ALA A 121 -21.19 -26.45 -9.85
CA ALA A 121 -22.04 -27.47 -10.45
C ALA A 121 -22.94 -28.15 -9.40
N GLN A 122 -22.46 -28.32 -8.16
CA GLN A 122 -23.27 -28.91 -7.10
C GLN A 122 -24.44 -27.99 -6.71
N LEU A 123 -24.17 -26.69 -6.56
CA LEU A 123 -25.21 -25.68 -6.34
C LEU A 123 -26.27 -25.71 -7.45
N ARG A 124 -25.84 -25.74 -8.72
CA ARG A 124 -26.74 -25.78 -9.88
C ARG A 124 -27.66 -27.00 -9.81
N ASN A 125 -27.12 -28.18 -9.54
CA ASN A 125 -27.89 -29.42 -9.47
C ASN A 125 -28.87 -29.38 -8.29
N ALA A 126 -28.43 -28.93 -7.12
CA ALA A 126 -29.29 -28.84 -5.93
C ALA A 126 -30.50 -27.91 -6.15
N ILE A 127 -30.29 -26.74 -6.74
CA ILE A 127 -31.38 -25.79 -7.05
C ILE A 127 -32.31 -26.35 -8.13
N SER A 128 -31.74 -26.96 -9.17
CA SER A 128 -32.52 -27.64 -10.21
C SER A 128 -33.43 -28.70 -9.60
N ASP A 129 -32.90 -29.59 -8.77
CA ASP A 129 -33.67 -30.65 -8.13
C ASP A 129 -34.78 -30.10 -7.23
N GLN A 130 -34.50 -29.04 -6.48
CA GLN A 130 -35.47 -28.36 -5.62
C GLN A 130 -36.62 -27.75 -6.43
N GLU A 131 -36.33 -27.02 -7.51
CA GLU A 131 -37.36 -26.42 -8.36
C GLU A 131 -38.20 -27.50 -9.06
N TRP A 132 -37.57 -28.56 -9.60
CA TRP A 132 -38.29 -29.68 -10.19
C TRP A 132 -39.14 -30.46 -9.18
N ALA A 133 -38.66 -30.63 -7.94
CA ALA A 133 -39.45 -31.23 -6.87
C ALA A 133 -40.64 -30.33 -6.48
N SER A 134 -40.41 -29.03 -6.35
CA SER A 134 -41.46 -28.04 -6.07
C SER A 134 -42.53 -28.05 -7.16
N CYS A 135 -42.14 -28.04 -8.44
CA CYS A 135 -43.08 -28.12 -9.54
C CYS A 135 -43.88 -29.43 -9.49
N ARG A 136 -43.20 -30.55 -9.22
CA ARG A 136 -43.88 -31.85 -9.08
C ARG A 136 -44.90 -31.84 -7.93
N ASN A 137 -44.61 -31.19 -6.81
CA ASN A 137 -45.50 -31.20 -5.65
C ASN A 137 -46.61 -30.14 -5.70
N SER A 138 -46.62 -29.26 -6.72
CA SER A 138 -47.48 -28.06 -6.76
C SER A 138 -48.91 -28.25 -7.28
N GLY A 139 -49.38 -29.46 -7.58
CA GLY A 139 -50.77 -29.64 -8.02
C GLY A 139 -51.16 -31.04 -8.51
N PRO A 140 -52.37 -31.18 -9.09
CA PRO A 140 -52.89 -32.47 -9.57
C PRO A 140 -51.99 -33.10 -10.64
N TRP A 141 -51.72 -34.41 -10.50
CA TRP A 141 -50.77 -35.16 -11.34
C TRP A 141 -51.06 -35.07 -12.85
N LEU A 142 -52.34 -35.05 -13.24
CA LEU A 142 -52.78 -35.03 -14.65
C LEU A 142 -52.31 -33.81 -15.44
N THR A 143 -52.09 -32.67 -14.78
CA THR A 143 -51.64 -31.41 -15.40
C THR A 143 -50.22 -31.02 -14.99
N GLN A 144 -49.58 -31.83 -14.15
CA GLN A 144 -48.25 -31.60 -13.57
C GLN A 144 -47.16 -31.58 -14.64
N ALA A 145 -47.06 -32.64 -15.47
CA ALA A 145 -46.04 -32.74 -16.50
C ALA A 145 -46.12 -31.59 -17.51
N ALA A 146 -47.34 -31.25 -17.94
CA ALA A 146 -47.58 -30.13 -18.85
C ALA A 146 -47.20 -28.78 -18.23
N ARG A 147 -47.47 -28.54 -16.94
CA ARG A 147 -47.06 -27.31 -16.25
C ARG A 147 -45.55 -27.22 -16.06
N CYS A 148 -44.90 -28.31 -15.67
CA CYS A 148 -43.45 -28.30 -15.48
C CYS A 148 -42.69 -28.18 -16.81
N HIS A 149 -43.23 -28.72 -17.90
CA HIS A 149 -42.62 -28.60 -19.22
C HIS A 149 -42.92 -27.25 -19.91
N ASN A 150 -44.19 -26.79 -19.88
CA ASN A 150 -44.60 -25.53 -20.52
C ASN A 150 -44.36 -24.28 -19.65
N GLY A 151 -43.99 -24.45 -18.37
CA GLY A 151 -43.88 -23.38 -17.38
C GLY A 151 -42.58 -22.60 -17.39
N ASN A 152 -41.76 -22.70 -18.44
CA ASN A 152 -40.45 -22.04 -18.50
C ASN A 152 -39.56 -22.38 -17.28
N MET A 153 -39.46 -23.66 -16.92
CA MET A 153 -38.67 -24.12 -15.77
C MET A 153 -37.18 -23.80 -15.91
N GLU A 154 -36.62 -23.96 -17.10
CA GLU A 154 -35.20 -23.76 -17.34
C GLU A 154 -34.71 -22.32 -17.08
N PRO A 155 -35.35 -21.26 -17.61
CA PRO A 155 -34.97 -19.90 -17.26
C PRO A 155 -35.23 -19.54 -15.79
N ARG A 156 -36.25 -20.15 -15.15
CA ARG A 156 -36.47 -19.98 -13.70
C ARG A 156 -35.33 -20.57 -12.88
N ILE A 157 -34.91 -21.79 -13.19
CA ILE A 157 -33.78 -22.46 -12.53
C ILE A 157 -32.50 -21.66 -12.76
N ALA A 158 -32.23 -21.23 -14.00
CA ALA A 158 -31.05 -20.43 -14.31
C ALA A 158 -31.02 -19.12 -13.51
N ALA A 159 -32.17 -18.41 -13.41
CA ALA A 159 -32.29 -17.20 -12.62
C ALA A 159 -32.06 -17.46 -11.11
N ALA A 160 -32.64 -18.54 -10.57
CA ALA A 160 -32.46 -18.91 -9.16
C ALA A 160 -30.99 -19.27 -8.85
N VAL A 161 -30.36 -20.06 -9.72
CA VAL A 161 -28.93 -20.41 -9.60
C VAL A 161 -28.06 -19.16 -9.63
N GLN A 162 -28.33 -18.24 -10.55
CA GLN A 162 -27.53 -17.03 -10.68
C GLN A 162 -27.73 -16.07 -9.50
N ALA A 163 -28.95 -15.95 -8.98
CA ALA A 163 -29.24 -15.14 -7.80
C ALA A 163 -28.53 -15.69 -6.54
N GLU A 164 -28.64 -16.99 -6.29
CA GLU A 164 -27.99 -17.65 -5.16
C GLU A 164 -26.46 -17.60 -5.28
N TRP A 165 -25.91 -17.81 -6.48
CA TRP A 165 -24.48 -17.68 -6.73
C TRP A 165 -23.98 -16.25 -6.50
N ALA A 166 -24.71 -15.25 -7.00
CA ALA A 166 -24.38 -13.85 -6.77
C ALA A 166 -24.41 -13.49 -5.28
N ALA A 167 -25.37 -14.03 -4.52
CA ALA A 167 -25.46 -13.84 -3.07
C ALA A 167 -24.23 -14.44 -2.35
N ARG A 168 -23.79 -15.65 -2.75
CA ARG A 168 -22.59 -16.30 -2.20
C ARG A 168 -21.32 -15.51 -2.51
N GLN A 169 -21.14 -15.07 -3.76
CA GLN A 169 -20.02 -14.22 -4.14
C GLN A 169 -20.04 -12.90 -3.37
N ALA A 170 -21.21 -12.27 -3.20
CA ALA A 170 -21.34 -11.05 -2.40
C ALA A 170 -20.95 -11.29 -0.93
N ALA A 171 -21.38 -12.39 -0.33
CA ALA A 171 -21.02 -12.76 1.04
C ALA A 171 -19.51 -12.99 1.21
N GLN A 172 -18.85 -13.60 0.22
CA GLN A 172 -17.40 -13.82 0.22
C GLN A 172 -16.61 -12.51 0.01
N ARG A 173 -17.09 -11.62 -0.87
CA ARG A 173 -16.42 -10.33 -1.16
C ARG A 173 -16.52 -9.33 -0.03
N ARG A 174 -17.65 -9.31 0.69
CA ARG A 174 -17.94 -8.32 1.73
C ARG A 174 -16.84 -8.15 2.78
N PRO A 175 -16.32 -9.20 3.44
CA PRO A 175 -15.23 -9.03 4.42
C PRO A 175 -13.94 -8.50 3.79
N LEU A 176 -13.64 -8.88 2.55
CA LEU A 176 -12.44 -8.41 1.84
C LEU A 176 -12.56 -6.91 1.49
N LEU A 177 -13.73 -6.47 1.03
CA LEU A 177 -14.00 -5.06 0.72
C LEU A 177 -13.95 -4.18 1.97
N VAL A 178 -14.48 -4.67 3.10
CA VAL A 178 -14.38 -3.97 4.40
C VAL A 178 -12.92 -3.81 4.78
N ARG A 179 -12.13 -4.89 4.72
CA ARG A 179 -10.70 -4.82 5.03
C ARG A 179 -9.93 -3.89 4.09
N LEU A 180 -10.27 -3.88 2.80
CA LEU A 180 -9.69 -2.95 1.84
C LEU A 180 -10.04 -1.50 2.17
N SER A 181 -11.26 -1.20 2.61
CA SER A 181 -11.62 0.17 3.04
C SER A 181 -10.87 0.63 4.28
N GLU A 182 -10.60 -0.28 5.22
CA GLU A 182 -9.78 0.02 6.41
C GLU A 182 -8.34 0.32 6.00
N LEU A 183 -7.78 -0.49 5.11
CA LEU A 183 -6.43 -0.31 4.59
C LEU A 183 -6.28 0.97 3.77
N ASP A 184 -7.29 1.36 3.00
CA ASP A 184 -7.30 2.65 2.29
C ASP A 184 -7.24 3.83 3.28
N ALA A 185 -8.03 3.78 4.35
CA ALA A 185 -7.96 4.79 5.41
C ALA A 185 -6.59 4.81 6.11
N GLN A 186 -6.02 3.64 6.40
CA GLN A 186 -4.68 3.51 6.99
C GLN A 186 -3.60 4.08 6.05
N GLN A 187 -3.66 3.76 4.76
CA GLN A 187 -2.75 4.28 3.74
C GLN A 187 -2.80 5.80 3.69
N LYS A 188 -4.00 6.39 3.66
CA LYS A 188 -4.17 7.86 3.66
C LYS A 188 -3.58 8.51 4.92
N SER A 189 -3.77 7.90 6.08
CA SER A 189 -3.18 8.36 7.34
C SER A 189 -1.65 8.33 7.31
N VAL A 190 -1.05 7.21 6.86
CA VAL A 190 0.41 7.08 6.75
C VAL A 190 0.99 8.08 5.74
N LEU A 191 0.33 8.27 4.59
CA LEU A 191 0.73 9.26 3.58
C LEU A 191 0.65 10.69 4.12
N ALA A 192 -0.39 11.03 4.88
CA ALA A 192 -0.50 12.34 5.51
C ALA A 192 0.63 12.58 6.52
N ASN A 193 0.98 11.58 7.32
CA ASN A 193 2.10 11.66 8.27
C ASN A 193 3.45 11.81 7.55
N LEU A 194 3.66 11.11 6.45
CA LEU A 194 4.85 11.28 5.60
C LEU A 194 4.91 12.67 4.98
N ALA A 195 3.78 13.19 4.50
CA ALA A 195 3.69 14.53 3.92
C ALA A 195 4.02 15.64 4.95
N GLN A 196 3.56 15.50 6.20
CA GLN A 196 3.96 16.40 7.30
C GLN A 196 5.47 16.35 7.58
N LEU A 197 6.11 15.21 7.33
CA LEU A 197 7.56 15.04 7.43
C LEU A 197 8.29 15.41 6.13
N GLY A 198 7.62 16.02 5.14
CA GLY A 198 8.22 16.48 3.88
C GLY A 198 8.48 15.38 2.86
N VAL A 199 7.91 14.18 3.05
CA VAL A 199 8.04 13.04 2.13
C VAL A 199 6.73 12.85 1.38
N SER A 200 6.75 13.05 0.06
CA SER A 200 5.59 12.80 -0.80
C SER A 200 5.66 11.40 -1.43
N LYS A 201 4.59 10.62 -1.31
CA LYS A 201 4.43 9.33 -2.01
C LYS A 201 3.06 9.23 -2.68
N ALA A 202 2.99 8.47 -3.77
CA ALA A 202 1.74 8.23 -4.47
C ALA A 202 0.89 7.18 -3.73
N PRO A 203 -0.44 7.39 -3.62
CA PRO A 203 -1.34 6.37 -3.12
C PRO A 203 -1.51 5.22 -4.12
N LEU A 204 -1.72 4.00 -3.61
CA LEU A 204 -2.29 2.93 -4.41
C LEU A 204 -3.80 3.13 -4.56
N ASN A 205 -4.32 2.75 -5.72
CA ASN A 205 -5.75 2.72 -6.00
C ASN A 205 -6.36 1.48 -5.34
N VAL A 206 -7.38 1.67 -4.49
CA VAL A 206 -8.01 0.60 -3.71
C VAL A 206 -9.45 0.43 -4.16
N ARG A 207 -9.83 -0.81 -4.52
CA ARG A 207 -11.22 -1.16 -4.86
C ARG A 207 -12.02 -1.34 -3.57
N THR A 208 -12.89 -0.38 -3.27
CA THR A 208 -13.70 -0.36 -2.03
C THR A 208 -15.18 -0.70 -2.25
N THR A 209 -15.60 -0.92 -3.51
CA THR A 209 -16.98 -1.23 -3.91
C THR A 209 -17.02 -2.35 -4.93
#